data_AF-A0A7C2SX79-F1
#
_entry.id   AF-A0A7C2SX79-F1
#
_cell.length_a   1.000
_cell.length_b   1.000
_cell.length_c   1.000
_cell.angle_alpha   90.00
_cell.angle_beta   90.00
_cell.angle_gamma   90.00
#
_symmetry.space_group_name_H-M   'P 1'
#
loop_
_entity.id
_entity.type
_entity.pdbx_description
1 polymer ?
#
loop_
_entity_poly.entity_id
_entity_poly.type
_entity_poly.pdbx_seq_one_letter_code
_entity_poly.pdbx_strand_id
1 'polypeptide(L)'
;MPGPAVKPVTIIGAGLAGCEAAWQVSTRGLPVRLFEMKPALYSPAHRSPGLAELVCSNSFRSESPDSAVGILKHEMTMMNSLIMEAAAACRVPAGKALAVDRELFSAYVEDRLRSLDTCLIERVEITDIPDDIPLVIASGPLTSEKLAGSIAQLTGST
;
A
#
# COMPACT_ATOMS: atom_id res chain seq x y z
N MET A 1 -4.61 -24.03 26.21
CA MET A 1 -3.58 -22.97 26.16
C MET A 1 -3.81 -22.20 24.87
N PRO A 2 -4.13 -20.90 24.87
CA PRO A 2 -4.00 -20.11 23.65
C PRO A 2 -2.54 -20.22 23.19
N GLY A 3 -2.33 -20.45 21.89
CA GLY A 3 -0.98 -20.53 21.31
C GLY A 3 -0.19 -19.23 21.54
N PRO A 4 1.12 -19.22 21.26
CA PRO A 4 1.92 -17.99 21.39
C PRO A 4 1.26 -16.86 20.59
N ALA A 5 1.15 -15.68 21.20
CA ALA A 5 0.59 -14.50 20.54
C ALA A 5 1.41 -14.21 19.27
N VAL A 6 0.75 -14.27 18.11
CA VAL A 6 1.39 -13.98 16.83
C VAL A 6 1.73 -12.50 16.79
N LYS A 7 3.02 -12.17 16.65
CA LYS A 7 3.46 -10.78 16.50
C LYS A 7 2.93 -10.19 15.19
N PRO A 8 2.44 -8.94 15.19
CA PRO A 8 2.00 -8.28 13.98
C PRO A 8 3.16 -8.02 13.02
N VAL A 9 2.88 -8.08 11.73
CA VAL A 9 3.78 -7.58 10.68
C VAL A 9 3.67 -6.06 10.63
N THR A 10 4.80 -5.37 10.76
CA THR A 10 4.85 -3.91 10.65
C THR A 10 5.00 -3.51 9.18
N ILE A 11 4.19 -2.57 8.71
CA ILE A 11 4.26 -2.04 7.34
C ILE A 11 4.29 -0.52 7.41
N ILE A 12 5.35 0.09 6.88
CA ILE A 12 5.56 1.54 6.92
C ILE A 12 5.23 2.14 5.55
N GLY A 13 4.21 3.01 5.52
CA GLY A 13 3.72 3.69 4.32
C GLY A 13 2.54 2.95 3.71
N ALA A 14 1.43 3.65 3.49
CA ALA A 14 0.20 3.08 2.94
C ALA A 14 -0.08 3.56 1.51
N GLY A 15 0.97 3.62 0.69
CA GLY A 15 0.85 3.69 -0.76
C GLY A 15 0.37 2.36 -1.37
N LEU A 16 0.47 2.21 -2.69
CA LEU A 16 0.04 1.00 -3.41
C LEU A 16 0.68 -0.28 -2.84
N ALA A 17 2.01 -0.25 -2.64
CA ALA A 17 2.76 -1.41 -2.16
C ALA A 17 2.42 -1.78 -0.70
N GLY A 18 2.32 -0.78 0.18
CA GLY A 18 2.01 -1.01 1.59
C GLY A 18 0.58 -1.51 1.80
N CYS A 19 -0.39 -0.98 1.05
CA CYS A 19 -1.76 -1.47 1.07
C CYS A 19 -1.86 -2.91 0.57
N GLU A 20 -1.18 -3.25 -0.52
CA GLU A 20 -1.15 -4.62 -1.03
C GLU A 20 -0.45 -5.57 -0.05
N ALA A 21 0.67 -5.18 0.54
CA ALA A 21 1.34 -5.98 1.56
C ALA A 21 0.44 -6.22 2.80
N ALA A 22 -0.24 -5.17 3.28
CA ALA A 22 -1.16 -5.26 4.40
C ALA A 22 -2.33 -6.20 4.11
N TRP A 23 -2.90 -6.08 2.91
CA TRP A 23 -3.96 -6.96 2.43
C TRP A 23 -3.52 -8.42 2.38
N GLN A 24 -2.37 -8.69 1.76
CA GLN A 24 -1.86 -10.05 1.59
C GLN A 24 -1.56 -10.70 2.96
N VAL A 25 -0.96 -9.99 3.91
CA VAL A 25 -0.72 -10.53 5.25
C VAL A 25 -2.04 -10.75 6.00
N SER A 26 -2.93 -9.75 5.99
CA SER A 26 -4.18 -9.78 6.76
C SER A 26 -5.16 -10.84 6.26
N THR A 27 -5.32 -10.99 4.95
CA THR A 27 -6.21 -12.02 4.36
C THR A 27 -5.75 -13.45 4.61
N ARG A 28 -4.48 -13.65 5.02
CA ARG A 28 -3.95 -14.93 5.48
C ARG A 28 -4.11 -15.14 7.00
N GLY A 29 -4.87 -14.27 7.67
CA GLY A 29 -5.19 -14.36 9.09
C GLY A 29 -4.06 -13.90 10.03
N LEU A 30 -3.04 -13.20 9.52
CA LEU A 30 -1.93 -12.68 10.31
C LEU A 30 -2.16 -11.21 10.66
N PRO A 31 -1.84 -10.78 11.89
CA PRO A 31 -2.03 -9.40 12.30
C PRO A 31 -1.04 -8.46 11.60
N VAL A 32 -1.51 -7.25 11.27
CA VAL A 32 -0.76 -6.19 10.59
C VAL A 32 -0.89 -4.88 11.36
N ARG A 33 0.22 -4.13 11.42
CA ARG A 33 0.24 -2.71 11.79
C ARG A 33 0.69 -1.92 10.57
N LEU A 34 -0.24 -1.21 9.93
CA LEU A 34 0.01 -0.39 8.76
C LEU A 34 0.11 1.08 9.18
N PHE A 35 1.28 1.68 9.00
CA PHE A 35 1.52 3.09 9.31
C PHE A 35 1.35 3.99 8.08
N GLU A 36 0.67 5.11 8.27
CA GLU A 36 0.50 6.16 7.28
C GLU A 36 0.66 7.53 7.93
N MET A 37 1.57 8.36 7.40
CA MET A 37 1.83 9.69 7.96
C MET A 37 0.70 10.68 7.66
N LYS A 38 -0.06 10.49 6.58
CA LYS A 38 -1.24 11.29 6.25
C LYS A 38 -2.40 10.94 7.20
N PRO A 39 -3.20 11.90 7.66
CA PRO A 39 -3.23 13.31 7.26
C PRO A 39 -2.33 14.25 8.08
N ALA A 40 -1.58 13.75 9.06
CA ALA A 40 -0.75 14.60 9.93
C ALA A 40 0.40 15.26 9.14
N LEU A 41 0.98 14.52 8.19
CA LEU A 41 2.02 14.99 7.29
C LEU A 41 1.76 14.50 5.87
N TYR A 42 1.92 15.39 4.89
CA TYR A 42 1.82 15.08 3.47
C TYR A 42 3.19 15.27 2.81
N SER A 43 3.50 14.42 1.82
CA SER A 43 4.59 14.74 0.89
C SER A 43 4.12 15.78 -0.14
N PRO A 44 5.03 16.43 -0.88
CA PRO A 44 4.67 17.44 -1.88
C PRO A 44 3.70 16.98 -2.98
N ALA A 45 3.59 15.66 -3.21
CA ALA A 45 2.73 15.09 -4.24
C ALA A 45 1.33 14.68 -3.74
N HIS A 46 1.19 14.39 -2.44
CA HIS A 46 -0.06 13.89 -1.88
C HIS A 46 -0.99 15.03 -1.47
N ARG A 47 -2.29 14.85 -1.69
CA ARG A 47 -3.33 15.84 -1.41
C ARG A 47 -4.55 15.26 -0.70
N SER A 48 -4.63 13.93 -0.57
CA SER A 48 -5.76 13.25 0.06
C SER A 48 -5.33 12.51 1.34
N PRO A 49 -6.15 12.51 2.40
CA PRO A 49 -5.89 11.70 3.60
C PRO A 49 -5.97 10.19 3.31
N GLY A 50 -6.58 9.79 2.19
CA GLY A 50 -6.84 8.40 1.83
C GLY A 50 -5.56 7.57 1.60
N LEU A 51 -5.70 6.25 1.75
CA LEU A 51 -4.64 5.30 1.42
C LEU A 51 -4.54 5.09 -0.11
N ALA A 52 -3.41 4.54 -0.58
CA ALA A 52 -3.19 4.19 -1.99
C ALA A 52 -3.50 5.31 -3.00
N GLU A 53 -3.26 6.56 -2.63
CA GLU A 53 -3.51 7.73 -3.46
C GLU A 53 -2.70 7.70 -4.78
N LEU A 54 -3.36 7.95 -5.91
CA LEU A 54 -2.73 8.07 -7.22
C LEU A 54 -2.35 9.52 -7.53
N VAL A 55 -1.12 9.90 -7.18
CA VAL A 55 -0.63 11.30 -7.26
C VAL A 55 -0.24 11.78 -8.66
N CYS A 56 -0.13 10.90 -9.65
CA CYS A 56 0.24 11.24 -11.03
C CYS A 56 -0.86 10.86 -12.02
N SER A 57 -0.66 9.84 -12.85
CA SER A 57 -1.68 9.30 -13.74
C SER A 57 -2.70 8.47 -12.95
N ASN A 58 -3.96 8.50 -13.38
CA ASN A 58 -4.99 7.56 -12.92
C ASN A 58 -5.03 6.27 -13.76
N SER A 59 -4.05 6.06 -14.64
CA SER A 59 -3.96 4.87 -15.48
C SER A 59 -2.90 3.90 -14.96
N PHE A 60 -3.32 2.65 -14.80
CA PHE A 60 -2.44 1.50 -14.62
C PHE A 60 -1.90 0.96 -15.96
N ARG A 61 -2.07 1.69 -17.07
CA ARG A 61 -1.61 1.34 -18.44
C ARG A 61 -2.35 0.16 -19.06
N SER A 62 -1.79 -0.39 -20.15
CA SER A 62 -2.35 -1.47 -20.98
C SER A 62 -2.78 -2.70 -20.16
N GLU A 63 -3.92 -3.28 -20.52
CA GLU A 63 -4.37 -4.59 -20.04
C GLU A 63 -4.12 -5.71 -21.06
N SER A 64 -3.54 -5.39 -22.21
CA SER A 64 -3.26 -6.40 -23.23
C SER A 64 -2.35 -7.50 -22.68
N PRO A 65 -2.69 -8.79 -22.88
CA PRO A 65 -1.81 -9.90 -22.51
C PRO A 65 -0.49 -9.88 -23.29
N ASP A 66 -0.43 -9.16 -24.42
CA ASP A 66 0.81 -8.96 -25.19
C ASP A 66 1.77 -7.93 -24.56
N SER A 67 1.38 -7.31 -23.44
CA SER A 67 2.19 -6.31 -22.74
C SER A 67 2.62 -6.81 -21.37
N ALA A 68 3.87 -6.56 -20.98
CA ALA A 68 4.41 -6.97 -19.68
C ALA A 68 3.55 -6.47 -18.49
N VAL A 69 3.03 -5.24 -18.58
CA VAL A 69 2.12 -4.67 -17.57
C VAL A 69 0.75 -5.35 -17.55
N GLY A 70 0.26 -5.85 -18.69
CA GLY A 70 -0.97 -6.63 -18.74
C GLY A 70 -0.82 -8.01 -18.11
N ILE A 71 0.30 -8.70 -18.40
CA ILE A 71 0.64 -9.98 -17.76
C ILE A 71 0.74 -9.81 -16.24
N LEU A 72 1.47 -8.80 -15.77
CA LEU A 72 1.63 -8.54 -14.34
C LEU A 72 0.27 -8.35 -13.65
N LYS A 73 -0.67 -7.62 -14.26
CA LYS A 73 -2.02 -7.45 -13.68
C LYS A 73 -2.79 -8.75 -13.62
N HIS A 74 -2.63 -9.61 -14.63
CA HIS A 74 -3.27 -10.91 -14.63
C HIS A 74 -2.74 -11.77 -13.48
N GLU A 75 -1.41 -11.81 -13.28
CA GLU A 75 -0.77 -12.47 -12.14
C GLU A 75 -1.24 -11.89 -10.80
N MET A 76 -1.27 -10.56 -10.66
CA MET A 76 -1.79 -9.88 -9.47
C MET A 76 -3.25 -10.25 -9.19
N THR A 77 -4.08 -10.35 -10.22
CA THR A 77 -5.49 -10.76 -10.09
C THR A 77 -5.59 -12.21 -9.61
N MET A 78 -4.78 -13.12 -10.17
CA MET A 78 -4.71 -14.52 -9.70
C MET A 78 -4.22 -14.64 -8.25
N MET A 79 -3.43 -13.67 -7.79
CA MET A 79 -2.95 -13.58 -6.41
C MET A 79 -3.89 -12.79 -5.47
N ASN A 80 -5.15 -12.60 -5.86
CA ASN A 80 -6.16 -11.87 -5.09
C ASN A 80 -5.72 -10.46 -4.68
N SER A 81 -5.13 -9.70 -5.62
CA SER A 81 -4.65 -8.35 -5.35
C SER A 81 -5.77 -7.37 -5.02
N LEU A 82 -5.62 -6.65 -3.90
CA LEU A 82 -6.52 -5.56 -3.52
C LEU A 82 -6.46 -4.41 -4.51
N ILE A 83 -5.27 -4.07 -5.00
CA ILE A 83 -5.08 -2.99 -5.97
C ILE A 83 -5.80 -3.33 -7.28
N MET A 84 -5.79 -4.59 -7.73
CA MET A 84 -6.53 -5.00 -8.92
C MET A 84 -8.04 -5.08 -8.68
N GLU A 85 -8.48 -5.56 -7.51
CA GLU A 85 -9.89 -5.55 -7.10
C GLU A 85 -10.45 -4.11 -7.11
N ALA A 86 -9.77 -3.17 -6.45
CA ALA A 86 -10.14 -1.77 -6.41
C ALA A 86 -10.12 -1.12 -7.81
N ALA A 87 -9.11 -1.44 -8.63
CA ALA A 87 -9.03 -0.88 -9.97
C ALA A 87 -10.16 -1.37 -10.88
N ALA A 88 -10.60 -2.62 -10.73
CA ALA A 88 -11.75 -3.13 -11.44
C ALA A 88 -13.06 -2.46 -10.98
N ALA A 89 -13.23 -2.26 -9.67
CA ALA A 89 -14.43 -1.64 -9.08
C ALA A 89 -14.56 -0.14 -9.42
N CYS A 90 -13.44 0.57 -9.59
CA CYS A 90 -13.42 2.02 -9.79
C CYS A 90 -13.04 2.43 -11.22
N ARG A 91 -13.19 1.52 -12.18
CA ARG A 91 -12.78 1.71 -13.58
C ARG A 91 -13.52 2.88 -14.26
N VAL A 92 -12.79 3.65 -15.06
CA VAL A 92 -13.33 4.67 -15.98
C VAL A 92 -12.92 4.38 -17.44
N PRO A 93 -13.65 4.88 -18.46
CA PRO A 93 -13.30 4.66 -19.86
C PRO A 93 -11.90 5.18 -20.22
N ALA A 94 -11.02 4.33 -20.75
CA ALA A 94 -9.64 4.69 -21.13
C ALA A 94 -9.06 3.88 -22.30
N GLY A 95 -9.91 3.48 -23.25
CA GLY A 95 -9.50 2.71 -24.43
C GLY A 95 -8.89 1.35 -24.05
N LYS A 96 -7.63 1.12 -24.42
CA LYS A 96 -6.91 -0.14 -24.12
C LYS A 96 -6.21 -0.16 -22.76
N ALA A 97 -6.29 0.93 -21.99
CA ALA A 97 -5.67 1.04 -20.68
C ALA A 97 -6.68 0.83 -19.56
N LEU A 98 -6.21 0.29 -18.44
CA LEU A 98 -6.90 0.35 -17.16
C LEU A 98 -6.71 1.75 -16.59
N ALA A 99 -7.79 2.51 -16.44
CA ALA A 99 -7.80 3.75 -15.69
C ALA A 99 -8.93 3.74 -14.68
N VAL A 100 -8.75 4.49 -13.60
CA VAL A 100 -9.68 4.52 -12.46
C VAL A 100 -10.09 5.94 -12.11
N ASP A 101 -11.21 6.07 -11.42
CA ASP A 101 -11.48 7.25 -10.62
C ASP A 101 -10.56 7.22 -9.38
N ARG A 102 -9.77 8.28 -9.17
CA ARG A 102 -8.74 8.31 -8.12
C ARG A 102 -9.32 8.29 -6.72
N GLU A 103 -10.40 9.02 -6.51
CA GLU A 103 -11.00 9.20 -5.19
C GLU A 103 -11.75 7.93 -4.80
N LEU A 104 -12.54 7.37 -5.72
CA LEU A 104 -13.22 6.10 -5.51
C LEU A 104 -12.22 4.96 -5.28
N PHE A 105 -11.13 4.92 -6.05
CA PHE A 105 -10.09 3.91 -5.89
C PHE A 105 -9.43 3.97 -4.51
N SER A 106 -9.02 5.17 -4.07
CA SER A 106 -8.39 5.38 -2.77
C SER A 106 -9.34 5.02 -1.61
N ALA A 107 -10.61 5.45 -1.70
CA ALA A 107 -11.64 5.12 -0.71
C ALA A 107 -11.88 3.61 -0.65
N TYR A 108 -12.01 2.94 -1.80
CA TYR A 108 -12.21 1.50 -1.87
C TYR A 108 -11.09 0.74 -1.16
N VAL A 109 -9.83 1.05 -1.46
CA VAL A 109 -8.68 0.39 -0.84
C VAL A 109 -8.70 0.57 0.68
N GLU A 110 -8.95 1.79 1.16
CA GLU A 110 -9.02 2.07 2.60
C GLU A 110 -10.17 1.32 3.28
N ASP A 111 -11.37 1.32 2.69
CA ASP A 111 -12.54 0.63 3.25
C ASP A 111 -12.31 -0.88 3.35
N ARG A 112 -11.69 -1.50 2.33
CA ARG A 112 -11.37 -2.93 2.36
C ARG A 112 -10.37 -3.27 3.46
N LEU A 113 -9.31 -2.47 3.62
CA LEU A 113 -8.33 -2.69 4.71
C LEU A 113 -8.95 -2.48 6.09
N ARG A 114 -9.78 -1.44 6.27
CA ARG A 114 -10.48 -1.17 7.54
C ARG A 114 -11.48 -2.26 7.91
N SER A 115 -12.01 -2.99 6.93
CA SER A 115 -12.93 -4.11 7.16
C SER A 115 -12.25 -5.38 7.70
N LEU A 116 -10.91 -5.42 7.75
CA LEU A 116 -10.15 -6.56 8.27
C LEU A 116 -9.81 -6.36 9.74
N ASP A 117 -10.33 -7.22 10.61
CA ASP A 117 -10.01 -7.20 12.06
C ASP A 117 -8.51 -7.43 12.35
N THR A 118 -7.79 -8.04 11.40
CA THR A 118 -6.35 -8.28 11.51
C THR A 118 -5.50 -7.10 11.04
N CYS A 119 -6.08 -6.04 10.47
CA CYS A 119 -5.33 -4.89 9.94
C CYS A 119 -5.57 -3.64 10.80
N LEU A 120 -4.61 -3.30 11.65
CA LEU A 120 -4.61 -2.04 12.37
C LEU A 120 -3.94 -0.95 11.53
N ILE A 121 -4.66 0.14 11.26
CA ILE A 121 -4.16 1.29 10.51
C ILE A 121 -3.84 2.42 11.48
N GLU A 122 -2.57 2.82 11.56
CA GLU A 122 -2.06 3.85 12.48
C GLU A 122 -1.64 5.09 11.70
N ARG A 123 -2.26 6.23 12.01
CA ARG A 123 -2.07 7.50 11.31
C ARG A 123 -0.92 8.31 11.94
N VAL A 124 0.30 7.81 11.80
CA VAL A 124 1.52 8.32 12.44
C VAL A 124 2.70 8.32 11.46
N GLU A 125 3.54 9.36 11.51
CA GLU A 125 4.84 9.35 10.82
C GLU A 125 5.83 8.44 11.58
N ILE A 126 6.40 7.47 10.89
CA ILE A 126 7.53 6.69 11.41
C ILE A 126 8.82 7.38 10.99
N THR A 127 9.63 7.78 11.96
CA THR A 127 10.88 8.51 11.75
C THR A 127 12.11 7.62 11.81
N ASP A 128 12.02 6.52 12.56
CA ASP A 128 13.09 5.56 12.81
C ASP A 128 12.57 4.16 12.54
N ILE A 129 13.40 3.31 11.90
CA ILE A 129 13.03 1.92 11.62
C ILE A 129 12.89 1.17 12.96
N PRO A 130 11.70 0.64 13.29
CA PRO A 130 11.51 -0.18 14.47
C PRO A 130 12.35 -1.46 14.43
N ASP A 131 12.84 -1.89 15.60
CA ASP A 131 13.53 -3.19 15.75
C ASP A 131 12.58 -4.39 15.61
N ASP A 132 11.26 -4.14 15.63
CA ASP A 132 10.23 -5.18 15.52
C ASP A 132 10.20 -5.80 14.12
N ILE A 133 10.41 -7.11 14.06
CA ILE A 133 10.31 -7.92 12.84
C ILE A 133 9.17 -8.96 12.95
N PRO A 134 8.55 -9.36 11.81
CA PRO A 134 8.84 -8.94 10.44
C PRO A 134 8.33 -7.52 10.10
N LEU A 135 9.08 -6.83 9.22
CA LEU A 135 8.82 -5.44 8.84
C LEU A 135 8.95 -5.24 7.32
N VAL A 136 8.05 -4.43 6.74
CA VAL A 136 8.07 -3.99 5.34
C VAL A 136 8.14 -2.46 5.29
N ILE A 137 9.13 -1.93 4.57
CA ILE A 137 9.21 -0.49 4.27
C ILE A 137 8.63 -0.27 2.87
N ALA A 138 7.51 0.45 2.81
CA ALA A 138 6.76 0.77 1.59
C ALA A 138 6.43 2.28 1.50
N SER A 139 7.35 3.13 1.96
CA SER A 139 7.22 4.59 2.06
C SER A 139 7.23 5.34 0.71
N GLY A 140 7.47 4.63 -0.39
CA GLY A 140 7.41 5.17 -1.74
C GLY A 140 8.55 6.13 -2.10
N PRO A 141 8.49 6.75 -3.29
CA PRO A 141 9.59 7.57 -3.82
C PRO A 141 9.79 8.90 -3.08
N LEU A 142 8.84 9.29 -2.23
CA LEU A 142 8.85 10.54 -1.45
C LEU A 142 8.86 10.21 0.04
N THR A 143 9.74 9.29 0.44
CA THR A 143 9.98 8.93 1.85
C THR A 143 10.38 10.17 2.65
N SER A 144 9.88 10.31 3.89
CA SER A 144 10.23 11.47 4.73
C SER A 144 11.73 11.51 5.03
N GLU A 145 12.29 12.71 5.17
CA GLU A 145 13.75 12.88 5.35
C GLU A 145 14.29 12.09 6.56
N LYS A 146 13.52 12.04 7.65
CA LYS A 146 13.88 11.29 8.86
C LYS A 146 13.96 9.79 8.60
N LEU A 147 12.92 9.22 7.99
CA LEU A 147 12.90 7.79 7.66
C LEU A 147 13.96 7.44 6.62
N ALA A 148 14.19 8.31 5.64
CA ALA A 148 15.26 8.15 4.66
C ALA A 148 16.63 8.09 5.33
N GLY A 149 16.89 8.96 6.32
CA GLY A 149 18.10 8.93 7.14
C GLY A 149 18.25 7.62 7.93
N SER A 150 17.17 7.12 8.53
CA SER A 150 17.18 5.83 9.23
C SER A 150 17.45 4.65 8.29
N ILE A 151 16.85 4.64 7.09
CA ILE A 151 17.15 3.65 6.03
C ILE A 151 18.62 3.71 5.63
N ALA A 152 19.14 4.91 5.38
CA ALA A 152 20.53 5.11 4.96
C ALA A 152 21.53 4.57 5.99
N GLN A 153 21.27 4.82 7.28
CA GLN A 153 22.05 4.25 8.39
C GLN A 153 22.00 2.71 8.40
N LEU A 154 20.82 2.13 8.22
CA LEU A 154 20.64 0.67 8.20
C LEU A 154 21.34 0.02 7.00
N THR A 155 21.32 0.66 5.83
CA THR A 155 21.90 0.11 4.59
C THR A 155 23.37 0.49 4.38
N GLY A 156 23.98 1.23 5.32
CA GLY A 156 25.37 1.70 5.20
C GLY A 156 25.58 2.70 4.07
N SER A 157 24.52 3.37 3.62
CA SER A 157 24.59 4.42 2.61
C SER A 157 24.78 5.76 3.31
N THR A 158 25.91 6.43 3.05
CA THR A 158 26.19 7.80 3.52
C THR A 158 25.73 8.83 2.52
#